data_AF-A0A9P8Y7T0-F1
#
_entry.id   AF-A0A9P8Y7T0-F1
#
_cell.length_a   1.000
_cell.length_b   1.000
_cell.length_c   1.000
_cell.angle_alpha   90.00
_cell.angle_beta   90.00
_cell.angle_gamma   90.00
#
_symmetry.space_group_name_H-M   'P 1'
#
loop_
_entity.id
_entity.type
_entity.pdbx_description
1 polymer ?
#
loop_
_entity_poly.entity_id
_entity_poly.type
_entity_poly.pdbx_seq_one_letter_code
_entity_poly.pdbx_strand_id
1 'polypeptide(L)'
;MASEDARYRQTSQYRLWSFSPAQLASVREQTNSLARTNITNRLKASSPPVDPLPDFLTPDEELTLLTFYTVETLRAATHFKLSTDIRATAAIFLRRFYTTNSIMTYPPTELLKTCVFFACKAEGHFMRLQKFVDELPNTTGESVLAAEYVLCQAIRFAFDVKHPFRALDGAIMELRRYAIFAEDRLNHAHMNARGILKFSPLVTDAYCHFTPSQIMFGALAITDRELVEYMMNQVMSGQSDDEKEKVWTVISQCVETLQKEPPERFENYYRSPECSKAMKPLIRKLKKCRDPDRVDLVALQRARKEQGMQKPKPKPAAKADGDVFGSALSEKDREAKRRRVVENGKGVSQSNDPFGGAL
;
A
#
# COMPACT_ATOMS: atom_id res chain seq x y z
N MET A 1 25.44 -9.71 10.54
CA MET A 1 24.21 -9.24 9.86
C MET A 1 24.61 -8.72 8.49
N ALA A 2 23.96 -9.19 7.43
CA ALA A 2 24.26 -8.77 6.07
C ALA A 2 23.93 -7.28 5.83
N SER A 3 24.71 -6.61 4.97
CA SER A 3 24.63 -5.15 4.77
C SER A 3 23.35 -4.71 4.05
N GLU A 4 22.86 -5.57 3.17
CA GLU A 4 21.67 -5.44 2.35
C GLU A 4 20.39 -5.58 3.18
N ASP A 5 20.38 -6.50 4.14
CA ASP A 5 19.25 -6.65 5.06
C ASP A 5 19.08 -5.42 5.94
N ALA A 6 20.20 -4.89 6.48
CA ALA A 6 20.18 -3.66 7.27
C ALA A 6 19.63 -2.48 6.44
N ARG A 7 20.00 -2.38 5.16
CA ARG A 7 19.50 -1.37 4.25
C ARG A 7 18.01 -1.53 3.95
N TYR A 8 17.53 -2.75 3.74
CA TYR A 8 16.10 -3.01 3.53
C TYR A 8 15.27 -2.62 4.77
N ARG A 9 15.77 -2.90 5.97
CA ARG A 9 15.09 -2.53 7.23
C ARG A 9 14.96 -1.02 7.45
N GLN A 10 15.76 -0.20 6.77
CA GLN A 10 15.65 1.26 6.83
C GLN A 10 14.53 1.82 5.93
N THR A 11 13.99 1.01 5.03
CA THR A 11 13.00 1.44 4.04
C THR A 11 11.64 1.70 4.67
N SER A 12 10.85 2.59 4.07
CA SER A 12 9.47 2.85 4.50
C SER A 12 8.59 1.60 4.36
N GLN A 13 8.85 0.75 3.36
CA GLN A 13 8.14 -0.51 3.17
C GLN A 13 8.30 -1.44 4.38
N TYR A 14 9.53 -1.66 4.87
CA TYR A 14 9.75 -2.49 6.05
C TYR A 14 9.17 -1.85 7.31
N ARG A 15 9.46 -0.56 7.53
CA ARG A 15 9.13 0.12 8.79
C ARG A 15 7.63 0.39 8.97
N LEU A 16 6.88 0.55 7.89
CA LEU A 16 5.48 0.97 7.94
C LEU A 16 4.50 -0.08 7.41
N TRP A 17 4.97 -1.00 6.57
CA TRP A 17 4.10 -1.89 5.78
C TRP A 17 4.53 -3.36 5.82
N SER A 18 5.36 -3.75 6.80
CA SER A 18 5.66 -5.16 7.07
C SER A 18 5.12 -5.55 8.45
N PHE A 19 4.33 -6.63 8.48
CA PHE A 19 3.56 -7.07 9.64
C PHE A 19 3.69 -8.57 9.83
N SER A 20 3.59 -9.04 11.07
CA SER A 20 3.24 -10.44 11.31
C SER A 20 1.78 -10.71 10.87
N PRO A 21 1.41 -11.96 10.58
CA PRO A 21 0.02 -12.31 10.25
C PRO A 21 -0.98 -11.86 11.33
N ALA A 22 -0.64 -12.04 12.61
CA ALA A 22 -1.46 -11.62 13.73
C ALA A 22 -1.62 -10.09 13.81
N GLN A 23 -0.53 -9.34 13.59
CA GLN A 23 -0.59 -7.87 13.57
C GLN A 23 -1.47 -7.36 12.42
N LEU A 24 -1.34 -7.92 11.22
CA LEU A 24 -2.15 -7.51 10.07
C LEU A 24 -3.64 -7.80 10.28
N ALA A 25 -3.98 -8.97 10.83
CA ALA A 25 -5.35 -9.32 11.18
C ALA A 25 -5.93 -8.34 12.22
N SER A 26 -5.17 -8.05 13.27
CA SER A 26 -5.58 -7.11 14.32
C SER A 26 -5.82 -5.70 13.78
N VAL A 27 -4.92 -5.19 12.91
CA VAL A 27 -5.07 -3.87 12.27
C VAL A 27 -6.35 -3.81 11.42
N ARG A 28 -6.66 -4.87 10.67
CA ARG A 28 -7.89 -4.94 9.85
C ARG A 28 -9.15 -4.98 10.70
N GLU A 29 -9.14 -5.78 11.76
CA GLU A 29 -10.27 -5.89 12.70
C GLU A 29 -10.55 -4.55 13.39
N GLN A 30 -9.50 -3.89 13.89
CA GLN A 30 -9.61 -2.56 14.50
C GLN A 30 -10.12 -1.51 13.52
N THR A 31 -9.62 -1.54 12.27
CA THR A 31 -10.05 -0.61 11.21
C THR A 31 -11.53 -0.80 10.88
N ASN A 32 -11.99 -2.04 10.74
CA ASN A 32 -13.40 -2.37 10.51
C ASN A 32 -14.28 -1.92 11.69
N SER A 33 -13.89 -2.25 12.93
CA SER A 33 -14.62 -1.89 14.15
C SER A 33 -14.77 -0.37 14.28
N LEU A 34 -13.68 0.38 14.11
CA LEU A 34 -13.70 1.84 14.15
C LEU A 34 -14.63 2.44 13.08
N ALA A 35 -14.61 1.90 11.86
CA ALA A 35 -15.51 2.33 10.80
C ALA A 35 -16.98 2.06 11.16
N ARG A 36 -17.30 0.87 11.69
CA ARG A 36 -18.66 0.52 12.14
C ARG A 36 -19.17 1.46 13.23
N THR A 37 -18.35 1.77 14.22
CA THR A 37 -18.70 2.72 15.28
C THR A 37 -18.98 4.11 14.72
N ASN A 38 -18.08 4.61 13.86
CA ASN A 38 -18.22 5.93 13.25
C ASN A 38 -19.47 6.04 12.37
N ILE A 39 -19.73 5.06 11.52
CA ILE A 39 -20.91 5.04 10.64
C ILE A 39 -22.18 4.91 11.48
N THR A 40 -22.18 4.03 12.49
CA THR A 40 -23.32 3.88 13.42
C THR A 40 -23.68 5.19 14.10
N ASN A 41 -22.70 5.89 14.65
CA ASN A 41 -22.93 7.17 15.32
C ASN A 41 -23.51 8.22 14.37
N ARG A 42 -23.03 8.27 13.12
CA ARG A 42 -23.57 9.16 12.08
C ARG A 42 -25.00 8.82 11.67
N LEU A 43 -25.29 7.53 11.45
CA LEU A 43 -26.63 7.07 11.05
C LEU A 43 -27.67 7.28 12.16
N LYS A 44 -27.28 7.19 13.43
CA LYS A 44 -28.16 7.53 14.55
C LYS A 44 -28.38 9.04 14.69
N ALA A 45 -27.40 9.84 14.31
CA ALA A 45 -27.46 11.30 14.36
C ALA A 45 -28.11 11.93 13.10
N SER A 46 -28.39 11.16 12.05
CA SER A 46 -29.04 11.68 10.84
C SER A 46 -30.48 12.11 11.12
N SER A 47 -31.04 12.93 10.24
CA SER A 47 -32.43 13.39 10.32
C SER A 47 -33.17 12.99 9.03
N PRO A 48 -34.06 11.97 9.07
CA PRO A 48 -34.43 11.16 10.23
C PRO A 48 -33.31 10.18 10.68
N PRO A 49 -33.29 9.75 11.95
CA PRO A 49 -32.38 8.71 12.42
C PRO A 49 -32.66 7.37 11.71
N VAL A 50 -31.61 6.64 11.35
CA VAL A 50 -31.75 5.32 10.73
C VAL A 50 -31.80 4.23 11.81
N ASP A 51 -32.97 3.59 11.92
CA ASP A 51 -33.21 2.43 12.80
C ASP A 51 -34.24 1.50 12.12
N PRO A 52 -33.97 0.18 11.94
CA PRO A 52 -32.77 -0.55 12.33
C PRO A 52 -31.53 -0.18 11.50
N LEU A 53 -30.36 -0.26 12.12
CA LEU A 53 -29.08 -0.08 11.46
C LEU A 53 -28.85 -1.15 10.37
N PRO A 54 -28.10 -0.82 9.29
CA PRO A 54 -27.76 -1.79 8.27
C PRO A 54 -26.79 -2.85 8.78
N ASP A 55 -26.80 -4.02 8.14
CA ASP A 55 -25.78 -5.05 8.35
C ASP A 55 -24.43 -4.60 7.75
N PHE A 56 -23.40 -4.53 8.60
CA PHE A 56 -22.07 -4.05 8.24
C PHE A 56 -21.18 -5.18 7.73
N LEU A 57 -20.19 -4.83 6.90
CA LEU A 57 -19.21 -5.81 6.42
C LEU A 57 -18.35 -6.36 7.56
N THR A 58 -18.04 -7.66 7.51
CA THR A 58 -17.00 -8.26 8.36
C THR A 58 -15.59 -7.99 7.79
N PRO A 59 -14.52 -8.15 8.59
CA PRO A 59 -13.15 -8.02 8.08
C PRO A 59 -12.84 -8.95 6.89
N ASP A 60 -13.39 -10.17 6.89
CA ASP A 60 -13.20 -11.13 5.80
C ASP A 60 -13.97 -10.75 4.53
N GLU A 61 -15.18 -10.20 4.69
CA GLU A 61 -15.96 -9.64 3.57
C GLU A 61 -15.25 -8.42 2.96
N GLU A 62 -14.67 -7.55 3.80
CA GLU A 62 -13.83 -6.44 3.34
C GLU A 62 -12.58 -6.93 2.60
N LEU A 63 -11.88 -7.95 3.13
CA LEU A 63 -10.72 -8.53 2.46
C LEU A 63 -11.09 -9.14 1.10
N THR A 64 -12.23 -9.81 1.01
CA THR A 64 -12.75 -10.38 -0.24
C THR A 64 -13.03 -9.30 -1.28
N LEU A 65 -13.67 -8.20 -0.86
CA LEU A 65 -13.89 -7.02 -1.71
C LEU A 65 -12.56 -6.36 -2.11
N LEU A 66 -11.61 -6.23 -1.18
CA LEU A 66 -10.29 -5.66 -1.45
C LEU A 66 -9.56 -6.45 -2.53
N THR A 67 -9.56 -7.78 -2.44
CA THR A 67 -8.95 -8.64 -3.45
C THR A 67 -9.60 -8.42 -4.82
N PHE A 68 -10.93 -8.40 -4.89
CA PHE A 68 -11.65 -8.10 -6.14
C PHE A 68 -11.28 -6.74 -6.74
N TYR A 69 -11.28 -5.67 -5.94
CA TYR A 69 -10.91 -4.34 -6.43
C TYR A 69 -9.42 -4.20 -6.75
N THR A 70 -8.56 -4.99 -6.12
CA THR A 70 -7.13 -5.08 -6.47
C THR A 70 -6.97 -5.68 -7.87
N VAL A 71 -7.71 -6.74 -8.19
CA VAL A 71 -7.72 -7.33 -9.54
C VAL A 71 -8.25 -6.33 -10.58
N GLU A 72 -9.33 -5.63 -10.26
CA GLU A 72 -9.86 -4.56 -11.13
C GLU A 72 -8.85 -3.42 -11.34
N THR A 73 -8.03 -3.11 -10.34
CA THR A 73 -6.93 -2.13 -10.45
C THR A 73 -5.87 -2.60 -11.43
N LEU A 74 -5.45 -3.87 -11.34
CA LEU A 74 -4.49 -4.47 -12.27
C LEU A 74 -5.04 -4.51 -13.70
N ARG A 75 -6.34 -4.79 -13.86
CA ARG A 75 -7.04 -4.77 -15.14
C ARG A 75 -7.09 -3.37 -15.74
N ALA A 76 -7.47 -2.37 -14.95
CA ALA A 76 -7.47 -0.97 -15.37
C ALA A 76 -6.07 -0.51 -15.80
N ALA A 77 -5.05 -0.79 -14.99
CA ALA A 77 -3.68 -0.40 -15.31
C ALA A 77 -3.11 -1.15 -16.55
N THR A 78 -3.59 -2.36 -16.82
CA THR A 78 -3.28 -3.10 -18.06
C THR A 78 -3.98 -2.50 -19.29
N HIS A 79 -5.21 -2.00 -19.14
CA HIS A 79 -5.92 -1.29 -20.22
C HIS A 79 -5.14 -0.06 -20.70
N PHE A 80 -4.57 0.71 -19.75
CA PHE A 80 -3.68 1.85 -20.02
C PHE A 80 -2.28 1.46 -20.51
N LYS A 81 -1.99 0.16 -20.70
CA LYS A 81 -0.69 -0.37 -21.14
C LYS A 81 0.49 0.08 -20.26
N LEU A 82 0.25 0.23 -18.95
CA LEU A 82 1.26 0.67 -18.00
C LEU A 82 2.32 -0.42 -17.75
N SER A 83 3.52 -0.01 -17.33
CA SER A 83 4.62 -0.92 -17.01
C SER A 83 4.26 -1.88 -15.88
N THR A 84 5.04 -2.95 -15.71
CA THR A 84 4.84 -3.90 -14.59
C THR A 84 4.93 -3.23 -13.23
N ASP A 85 5.89 -2.32 -13.07
CA ASP A 85 6.14 -1.61 -11.82
C ASP A 85 4.99 -0.65 -11.49
N ILE A 86 4.51 0.13 -12.46
CA ILE A 86 3.35 1.02 -12.26
C ILE A 86 2.09 0.23 -11.87
N ARG A 87 1.84 -0.91 -12.55
CA ARG A 87 0.71 -1.79 -12.23
C ARG A 87 0.80 -2.33 -10.81
N ALA A 88 1.98 -2.80 -10.40
CA ALA A 88 2.21 -3.30 -9.07
C ALA A 88 2.08 -2.20 -8.00
N THR A 89 2.68 -1.04 -8.21
CA THR A 89 2.56 0.11 -7.32
C THR A 89 1.10 0.54 -7.12
N ALA A 90 0.29 0.60 -8.19
CA ALA A 90 -1.13 0.92 -8.09
C ALA A 90 -1.90 -0.07 -7.20
N ALA A 91 -1.67 -1.37 -7.38
CA ALA A 91 -2.29 -2.41 -6.55
C ALA A 91 -1.84 -2.33 -5.08
N ILE A 92 -0.54 -2.11 -4.83
CA ILE A 92 -0.01 -1.99 -3.47
C ILE A 92 -0.52 -0.73 -2.78
N PHE A 93 -0.65 0.40 -3.47
CA PHE A 93 -1.28 1.61 -2.92
C PHE A 93 -2.72 1.35 -2.48
N LEU A 94 -3.52 0.65 -3.30
CA LEU A 94 -4.89 0.30 -2.94
C LEU A 94 -4.94 -0.59 -1.68
N ARG A 95 -4.10 -1.63 -1.61
CA ARG A 95 -4.05 -2.53 -0.45
C ARG A 95 -3.58 -1.82 0.82
N ARG A 96 -2.55 -0.98 0.73
CA ARG A 96 -2.08 -0.16 1.86
C ARG A 96 -3.17 0.79 2.35
N PHE A 97 -3.88 1.44 1.42
CA PHE A 97 -5.00 2.32 1.73
C PHE A 97 -6.07 1.58 2.56
N TYR A 98 -6.52 0.42 2.09
CA TYR A 98 -7.59 -0.35 2.75
C TYR A 98 -7.11 -1.24 3.92
N THR A 99 -5.81 -1.24 4.21
CA THR A 99 -5.31 -1.81 5.46
C THR A 99 -5.54 -0.85 6.64
N THR A 100 -5.52 0.45 6.39
CA THR A 100 -5.66 1.51 7.41
C THR A 100 -7.01 2.23 7.36
N ASN A 101 -7.82 1.96 6.34
CA ASN A 101 -9.15 2.52 6.15
C ASN A 101 -10.12 1.42 5.73
N SER A 102 -11.38 1.49 6.18
CA SER A 102 -12.38 0.51 5.77
C SER A 102 -12.93 0.80 4.37
N ILE A 103 -13.27 -0.26 3.64
CA ILE A 103 -14.01 -0.19 2.36
C ILE A 103 -15.40 0.46 2.54
N MET A 104 -15.97 0.39 3.75
CA MET A 104 -17.24 1.06 4.07
C MET A 104 -17.09 2.59 4.12
N THR A 105 -15.88 3.09 4.38
CA THR A 105 -15.60 4.53 4.53
C THR A 105 -15.33 5.22 3.21
N TYR A 106 -14.51 4.62 2.34
CA TYR A 106 -14.08 5.23 1.08
C TYR A 106 -14.43 4.35 -0.12
N PRO A 107 -15.00 4.89 -1.21
CA PRO A 107 -15.49 4.11 -2.33
C PRO A 107 -14.34 3.50 -3.16
N PRO A 108 -14.23 2.16 -3.24
CA PRO A 108 -13.12 1.50 -3.93
C PRO A 108 -13.08 1.76 -5.43
N THR A 109 -14.23 2.01 -6.06
CA THR A 109 -14.32 2.36 -7.50
C THR A 109 -13.60 3.66 -7.85
N GLU A 110 -13.63 4.68 -6.99
CA GLU A 110 -12.92 5.94 -7.24
C GLU A 110 -11.46 5.86 -6.76
N LEU A 111 -11.24 5.15 -5.64
CA LEU A 111 -9.90 4.95 -5.11
C LEU A 111 -9.01 4.16 -6.07
N LEU A 112 -9.53 3.14 -6.76
CA LEU A 112 -8.72 2.37 -7.72
C LEU A 112 -8.23 3.24 -8.88
N LYS A 113 -9.09 4.11 -9.43
CA LYS A 113 -8.72 5.04 -10.52
C LYS A 113 -7.62 6.00 -10.05
N THR A 114 -7.78 6.52 -8.84
CA THR A 114 -6.79 7.39 -8.21
C THR A 114 -5.46 6.67 -7.97
N CYS A 115 -5.49 5.41 -7.51
CA CYS A 115 -4.29 4.61 -7.30
C CYS A 115 -3.53 4.39 -8.62
N VAL A 116 -4.23 4.07 -9.72
CA VAL A 116 -3.61 3.92 -11.05
C VAL A 116 -2.96 5.23 -11.50
N PHE A 117 -3.67 6.34 -11.40
CA PHE A 117 -3.15 7.65 -11.80
C PHE A 117 -1.96 8.10 -10.93
N PHE A 118 -2.05 7.91 -9.62
CA PHE A 118 -1.00 8.32 -8.68
C PHE A 118 0.24 7.42 -8.76
N ALA A 119 0.07 6.12 -9.02
CA ALA A 119 1.19 5.20 -9.25
C ALA A 119 2.03 5.61 -10.47
N CYS A 120 1.39 6.15 -11.51
CA CYS A 120 2.11 6.72 -12.64
C CYS A 120 3.06 7.84 -12.16
N LYS A 121 2.58 8.78 -11.32
CA LYS A 121 3.42 9.85 -10.76
C LYS A 121 4.55 9.30 -9.88
N ALA A 122 4.25 8.33 -9.01
CA ALA A 122 5.22 7.73 -8.09
C ALA A 122 6.39 7.05 -8.82
N GLU A 123 6.13 6.42 -9.96
CA GLU A 123 7.12 5.74 -10.81
C GLU A 123 7.71 6.66 -11.90
N GLY A 124 7.48 7.97 -11.83
CA GLY A 124 8.04 8.95 -12.77
C GLY A 124 7.39 8.97 -14.16
N HIS A 125 6.23 8.33 -14.33
CA HIS A 125 5.42 8.38 -15.55
C HIS A 125 4.29 9.41 -15.43
N PHE A 126 4.43 10.59 -16.03
CA PHE A 126 3.43 11.66 -15.89
C PHE A 126 2.38 11.63 -17.01
N MET A 127 1.32 10.85 -16.80
CA MET A 127 0.17 10.84 -17.71
C MET A 127 -0.67 12.12 -17.56
N ARG A 128 -1.11 12.69 -18.69
CA ARG A 128 -2.06 13.83 -18.68
C ARG A 128 -3.40 13.37 -18.11
N LEU A 129 -3.93 14.12 -17.14
CA LEU A 129 -5.19 13.80 -16.48
C LEU A 129 -6.36 13.64 -17.47
N GLN A 130 -6.48 14.52 -18.46
CA GLN A 130 -7.56 14.45 -19.43
C GLN A 130 -7.55 13.13 -20.20
N LYS A 131 -6.37 12.71 -20.70
CA LYS A 131 -6.19 11.42 -21.38
C LYS A 131 -6.58 10.24 -20.50
N PHE A 132 -6.23 10.29 -19.22
CA PHE A 132 -6.59 9.25 -18.26
C PHE A 132 -8.10 9.14 -18.04
N VAL A 133 -8.77 10.29 -17.95
CA VAL A 133 -10.22 10.37 -17.69
C VAL A 133 -11.03 9.98 -18.94
N ASP A 134 -10.57 10.37 -20.14
CA ASP A 134 -11.26 10.09 -21.41
C ASP A 134 -11.37 8.58 -21.71
N GLU A 135 -10.43 7.77 -21.20
CA GLU A 135 -10.45 6.31 -21.36
C GLU A 135 -11.33 5.59 -20.32
N LEU A 136 -11.84 6.30 -19.30
CA LEU A 136 -12.64 5.71 -18.21
C LEU A 136 -14.11 6.14 -18.26
N PRO A 137 -15.06 5.21 -18.11
CA PRO A 137 -16.47 5.56 -18.09
C PRO A 137 -16.83 6.37 -16.84
N ASN A 138 -17.69 7.39 -17.00
CA ASN A 138 -18.29 8.17 -15.91
C ASN A 138 -17.26 8.68 -14.87
N THR A 139 -16.09 9.11 -15.33
CA THR A 139 -15.01 9.62 -14.46
C THR A 139 -14.78 11.07 -14.83
N THR A 140 -14.48 11.91 -13.83
CA THR A 140 -14.09 13.31 -14.05
C THR A 140 -12.68 13.53 -13.52
N GLY A 141 -11.96 14.52 -14.05
CA GLY A 141 -10.64 14.87 -13.52
C GLY A 141 -10.70 15.23 -12.03
N GLU A 142 -11.77 15.91 -11.61
CA GLU A 142 -12.00 16.25 -10.21
C GLU A 142 -12.18 15.01 -9.32
N SER A 143 -12.89 13.97 -9.78
CA SER A 143 -13.09 12.76 -8.97
C SER A 143 -11.79 12.02 -8.68
N VAL A 144 -10.89 11.95 -9.67
CA VAL A 144 -9.55 11.35 -9.52
C VAL A 144 -8.68 12.19 -8.58
N LEU A 145 -8.69 13.52 -8.73
CA LEU A 145 -7.87 14.40 -7.90
C LEU A 145 -8.40 14.53 -6.46
N ALA A 146 -9.69 14.32 -6.24
CA ALA A 146 -10.32 14.46 -4.93
C ALA A 146 -9.79 13.46 -3.90
N ALA A 147 -9.48 12.24 -4.35
CA ALA A 147 -8.96 11.19 -3.50
C ALA A 147 -7.42 11.20 -3.37
N GLU A 148 -6.70 11.95 -4.21
CA GLU A 148 -5.24 11.88 -4.32
C GLU A 148 -4.52 12.20 -3.01
N TYR A 149 -4.92 13.29 -2.34
CA TYR A 149 -4.29 13.67 -1.07
C TYR A 149 -4.67 12.70 0.06
N VAL A 150 -5.92 12.22 0.09
CA VAL A 150 -6.37 11.23 1.07
C VAL A 150 -5.63 9.91 0.90
N LEU A 151 -5.37 9.50 -0.35
CA LEU A 151 -4.52 8.37 -0.68
C LEU A 151 -3.12 8.57 -0.10
N CYS A 152 -2.48 9.72 -0.35
CA CYS A 152 -1.15 10.03 0.18
C CYS A 152 -1.08 9.94 1.71
N GLN A 153 -2.09 10.48 2.41
CA GLN A 153 -2.18 10.41 3.86
C GLN A 153 -2.32 8.96 4.35
N ALA A 154 -3.21 8.19 3.73
CA ALA A 154 -3.47 6.80 4.10
C ALA A 154 -2.25 5.89 3.89
N ILE A 155 -1.50 6.08 2.79
CA ILE A 155 -0.24 5.34 2.55
C ILE A 155 0.96 5.93 3.31
N ARG A 156 0.71 6.87 4.23
CA ARG A 156 1.72 7.53 5.09
C ARG A 156 2.87 8.15 4.29
N PHE A 157 2.56 8.69 3.11
CA PHE A 157 3.54 9.28 2.17
C PHE A 157 4.68 8.31 1.76
N ALA A 158 4.48 6.99 1.92
CA ALA A 158 5.45 5.97 1.58
C ALA A 158 5.31 5.55 0.10
N PHE A 159 5.81 6.41 -0.80
CA PHE A 159 5.67 6.23 -2.26
C PHE A 159 6.64 5.20 -2.86
N ASP A 160 7.81 5.01 -2.25
CA ASP A 160 8.80 4.01 -2.68
C ASP A 160 8.33 2.59 -2.34
N VAL A 161 7.90 1.85 -3.37
CA VAL A 161 7.50 0.44 -3.29
C VAL A 161 8.57 -0.42 -3.95
N LYS A 162 9.05 -1.45 -3.25
CA LYS A 162 10.09 -2.36 -3.73
C LYS A 162 9.46 -3.60 -4.34
N HIS A 163 9.60 -3.74 -5.65
CA HIS A 163 9.07 -4.86 -6.40
C HIS A 163 10.12 -5.96 -6.65
N PRO A 164 9.69 -7.24 -6.73
CA PRO A 164 10.57 -8.39 -6.94
C PRO A 164 11.00 -8.59 -8.40
N PHE A 165 10.53 -7.80 -9.36
CA PHE A 165 10.78 -8.03 -10.79
C PHE A 165 12.26 -7.98 -11.17
N ARG A 166 12.97 -6.93 -10.73
CA ARG A 166 14.43 -6.82 -10.96
C ARG A 166 15.23 -7.84 -10.17
N ALA A 167 14.73 -8.27 -9.01
CA ALA A 167 15.35 -9.34 -8.25
C ALA A 167 15.28 -10.67 -9.01
N LEU A 168 14.18 -10.93 -9.72
CA LEU A 168 14.05 -12.11 -10.57
C LEU A 168 15.05 -12.06 -11.74
N ASP A 169 15.15 -10.91 -12.41
CA ASP A 169 16.11 -10.73 -13.51
C ASP A 169 17.56 -10.98 -13.02
N GLY A 170 17.92 -10.47 -11.84
CA GLY A 170 19.23 -10.71 -11.22
C GLY A 170 19.46 -12.17 -10.79
N ALA A 171 18.44 -12.83 -10.24
CA ALA A 171 18.51 -14.24 -9.86
C ALA A 171 18.76 -15.16 -11.06
N ILE A 172 18.10 -14.89 -12.20
CA ILE A 172 18.34 -15.65 -13.43
C ILE A 172 19.74 -15.39 -14.00
N MET A 173 20.24 -14.15 -13.91
CA MET A 173 21.63 -13.84 -14.29
C MET A 173 22.64 -14.62 -13.45
N GLU A 174 22.41 -14.74 -12.14
CA GLU A 174 23.27 -15.53 -11.25
C GLU A 174 23.19 -17.02 -11.58
N LEU A 175 22.00 -17.55 -11.86
CA LEU A 175 21.81 -18.95 -12.29
C LEU A 175 22.55 -19.26 -13.59
N ARG A 176 22.53 -18.33 -14.57
CA ARG A 176 23.29 -18.44 -15.81
C ARG A 176 24.80 -18.47 -15.55
N ARG A 177 25.28 -17.72 -14.57
CA ARG A 177 26.71 -17.68 -14.22
C ARG A 177 27.25 -19.04 -13.80
N TYR A 178 26.42 -19.88 -13.15
CA TYR A 178 26.85 -21.22 -12.76
C TYR A 178 27.04 -22.16 -13.96
N ALA A 179 26.41 -21.90 -15.11
CA ALA A 179 26.53 -22.70 -16.34
C ALA A 179 26.20 -24.21 -16.16
N ILE A 180 25.34 -24.54 -15.21
CA ILE A 180 24.91 -25.92 -14.90
C ILE A 180 23.56 -26.27 -15.54
N PHE A 181 22.67 -25.28 -15.62
CA PHE A 181 21.31 -25.47 -16.12
C PHE A 181 21.20 -25.10 -17.58
N ALA A 182 20.39 -25.84 -18.34
CA ALA A 182 20.10 -25.54 -19.72
C ALA A 182 19.40 -24.18 -19.86
N GLU A 183 19.78 -23.40 -20.88
CA GLU A 183 19.25 -22.04 -21.09
C GLU A 183 17.73 -22.03 -21.25
N ASP A 184 17.15 -23.03 -21.93
CA ASP A 184 15.70 -23.17 -22.10
C ASP A 184 14.97 -23.37 -20.77
N ARG A 185 15.55 -24.15 -19.84
CA ARG A 185 15.00 -24.34 -18.48
C ARG A 185 14.97 -23.02 -17.72
N LEU A 186 16.06 -22.24 -17.81
CA LEU A 186 16.15 -20.92 -17.17
C LEU A 186 15.16 -19.92 -17.78
N ASN A 187 14.99 -19.91 -19.10
CA ASN A 187 14.02 -19.05 -19.79
C ASN A 187 12.57 -19.39 -19.41
N HIS A 188 12.23 -20.67 -19.32
CA HIS A 188 10.90 -21.12 -18.88
C HIS A 188 10.63 -20.73 -17.42
N ALA A 189 11.59 -20.97 -16.52
CA ALA A 189 11.48 -20.58 -15.12
C ALA A 189 11.32 -19.06 -14.97
N HIS A 190 12.12 -18.26 -15.70
CA HIS A 190 12.01 -16.81 -15.73
C HIS A 190 10.62 -16.33 -16.18
N MET A 191 10.14 -16.84 -17.31
CA MET A 191 8.84 -16.43 -17.87
C MET A 191 7.69 -16.77 -16.91
N ASN A 192 7.67 -17.99 -16.38
CA ASN A 192 6.62 -18.46 -15.48
C ASN A 192 6.65 -17.72 -14.14
N ALA A 193 7.84 -17.53 -13.55
CA ALA A 193 7.99 -16.80 -12.29
C ALA A 193 7.57 -15.34 -12.47
N ARG A 194 7.92 -14.72 -13.60
CA ARG A 194 7.47 -13.36 -13.94
C ARG A 194 5.95 -13.28 -14.11
N GLY A 195 5.30 -14.34 -14.61
CA GLY A 195 3.84 -14.46 -14.65
C GLY A 195 3.23 -14.43 -13.24
N ILE A 196 3.77 -15.23 -12.32
CA ILE A 196 3.36 -15.28 -10.91
C ILE A 196 3.52 -13.91 -10.25
N LEU A 197 4.69 -13.28 -10.39
CA LEU A 197 4.99 -11.99 -9.76
C LEU A 197 4.08 -10.85 -10.21
N LYS A 198 3.53 -10.93 -11.43
CA LYS A 198 2.60 -9.92 -11.97
C LYS A 198 1.19 -10.01 -11.37
N PHE A 199 0.88 -11.05 -10.59
CA PHE A 199 -0.46 -11.26 -10.04
C PHE A 199 -0.43 -11.70 -8.58
N SER A 200 0.03 -12.91 -8.28
CA SER A 200 -0.10 -13.57 -6.98
C SER A 200 0.33 -12.74 -5.77
N PRO A 201 1.52 -12.09 -5.75
CA PRO A 201 1.92 -11.32 -4.59
C PRO A 201 1.16 -9.99 -4.46
N LEU A 202 0.51 -9.52 -5.53
CA LEU A 202 -0.24 -8.26 -5.54
C LEU A 202 -1.66 -8.43 -5.01
N VAL A 203 -2.24 -9.62 -5.11
CA VAL A 203 -3.60 -9.94 -4.66
C VAL A 203 -3.65 -10.68 -3.32
N THR A 204 -2.49 -11.11 -2.82
CA THR A 204 -2.30 -11.71 -1.49
C THR A 204 -1.61 -10.73 -0.54
N ASP A 205 -1.37 -11.15 0.70
CA ASP A 205 -0.65 -10.35 1.70
C ASP A 205 0.87 -10.53 1.62
N ALA A 206 1.40 -11.01 0.49
CA ALA A 206 2.82 -11.31 0.35
C ALA A 206 3.73 -10.11 0.65
N TYR A 207 3.36 -8.91 0.18
CA TYR A 207 4.12 -7.66 0.43
C TYR A 207 4.11 -7.21 1.91
N CYS A 208 3.19 -7.73 2.72
CA CYS A 208 3.14 -7.44 4.15
C CYS A 208 4.03 -8.38 4.95
N HIS A 209 4.23 -9.62 4.49
CA HIS A 209 4.91 -10.66 5.27
C HIS A 209 6.32 -10.96 4.79
N PHE A 210 6.62 -10.73 3.51
CA PHE A 210 7.85 -11.16 2.89
C PHE A 210 8.59 -10.00 2.21
N THR A 211 9.91 -10.11 2.18
CA THR A 211 10.78 -9.19 1.43
C THR A 211 10.67 -9.43 -0.08
N PRO A 212 11.05 -8.46 -0.93
CA PRO A 212 11.04 -8.66 -2.38
C PRO A 212 11.88 -9.85 -2.85
N SER A 213 13.02 -10.13 -2.20
CA SER A 213 13.83 -11.32 -2.51
C SER A 213 13.11 -12.61 -2.14
N GLN A 214 12.48 -12.68 -0.96
CA GLN A 214 11.68 -13.84 -0.55
C GLN A 214 10.48 -14.08 -1.47
N ILE A 215 9.79 -13.02 -1.91
CA ILE A 215 8.68 -13.13 -2.87
C ILE A 215 9.20 -13.63 -4.24
N MET A 216 10.34 -13.11 -4.68
CA MET A 216 10.99 -13.57 -5.91
C MET A 216 11.34 -15.07 -5.82
N PHE A 217 11.99 -15.48 -4.73
CA PHE A 217 12.35 -16.87 -4.49
C PHE A 217 11.14 -17.78 -4.37
N GLY A 218 10.06 -17.33 -3.71
CA GLY A 218 8.80 -18.06 -3.66
C GLY A 218 8.20 -18.28 -5.04
N ALA A 219 8.18 -17.23 -5.89
CA ALA A 219 7.69 -17.37 -7.26
C ALA A 219 8.58 -18.30 -8.10
N LEU A 220 9.91 -18.22 -7.98
CA LEU A 220 10.82 -19.09 -8.69
C LEU A 220 10.71 -20.55 -8.20
N ALA A 221 10.54 -20.77 -6.89
CA ALA A 221 10.38 -22.10 -6.29
C ALA A 221 9.06 -22.78 -6.70
N ILE A 222 7.98 -22.01 -6.94
CA ILE A 222 6.74 -22.54 -7.53
C ILE A 222 7.01 -23.10 -8.93
N THR A 223 7.87 -22.44 -9.71
CA THR A 223 8.15 -22.86 -11.08
C THR A 223 9.19 -23.97 -11.18
N ASP A 224 10.25 -23.87 -10.37
CA ASP A 224 11.37 -24.77 -10.38
C ASP A 224 12.11 -24.68 -9.04
N ARG A 225 11.81 -25.63 -8.17
CA ARG A 225 12.35 -25.69 -6.81
C ARG A 225 13.86 -25.95 -6.78
N GLU A 226 14.36 -26.79 -7.67
CA GLU A 226 15.78 -27.19 -7.69
C GLU A 226 16.70 -26.01 -8.02
N LEU A 227 16.27 -25.10 -8.90
CA LEU A 227 17.03 -23.88 -9.21
C LEU A 227 17.25 -23.03 -7.96
N VAL A 228 16.20 -22.89 -7.14
CA VAL A 228 16.27 -22.11 -5.89
C VAL A 228 17.13 -22.80 -4.85
N GLU A 229 16.92 -24.11 -4.63
CA GLU A 229 17.73 -24.89 -3.68
C GLU A 229 19.22 -24.84 -4.04
N TYR A 230 19.55 -25.02 -5.32
CA TYR A 230 20.92 -24.92 -5.81
C TYR A 230 21.51 -23.53 -5.54
N MET A 231 20.82 -22.47 -5.93
CA MET A 231 21.31 -21.10 -5.74
C MET A 231 21.45 -20.75 -4.25
N MET A 232 20.53 -21.18 -3.39
CA MET A 232 20.62 -20.95 -1.95
C MET A 232 21.81 -21.67 -1.33
N ASN A 233 22.09 -22.91 -1.75
CA ASN A 233 23.27 -23.65 -1.29
C ASN A 233 24.58 -22.94 -1.67
N GLN A 234 24.65 -22.28 -2.84
CA GLN A 234 25.81 -21.50 -3.25
C GLN A 234 25.91 -20.17 -2.49
N VAL A 235 24.83 -19.38 -2.43
CA VAL A 235 24.82 -18.05 -1.81
C VAL A 235 25.06 -18.13 -0.30
N MET A 236 24.54 -19.17 0.35
CA MET A 236 24.68 -19.41 1.79
C MET A 236 25.85 -20.34 2.12
N SER A 237 26.83 -20.49 1.22
CA SER A 237 28.05 -21.27 1.52
C SER A 237 28.75 -20.66 2.74
N GLY A 238 28.91 -21.43 3.81
CA GLY A 238 29.52 -20.98 5.07
C GLY A 238 28.54 -20.42 6.11
N GLN A 239 27.23 -20.40 5.84
CA GLN A 239 26.20 -20.20 6.88
C GLN A 239 25.84 -21.53 7.56
N SER A 240 25.31 -21.45 8.77
CA SER A 240 24.84 -22.64 9.51
C SER A 240 23.61 -23.27 8.85
N ASP A 241 23.41 -24.57 9.07
CA ASP A 241 22.25 -25.26 8.50
C ASP A 241 20.92 -24.78 9.10
N ASP A 242 20.92 -24.33 10.36
CA ASP A 242 19.76 -23.67 11.00
C ASP A 242 19.37 -22.36 10.30
N GLU A 243 20.35 -21.54 9.88
CA GLU A 243 20.07 -20.31 9.12
C GLU A 243 19.48 -20.62 7.73
N LYS A 244 20.00 -21.65 7.05
CA LYS A 244 19.47 -22.10 5.75
C LYS A 244 18.04 -22.63 5.90
N GLU A 245 17.79 -23.44 6.91
CA GLU A 245 16.45 -24.00 7.19
C GLU A 245 15.44 -22.88 7.50
N LYS A 246 15.82 -21.86 8.27
CA LYS A 246 14.97 -20.69 8.53
C LYS A 246 14.62 -19.93 7.26
N VAL A 247 15.59 -19.66 6.39
CA VAL A 247 15.34 -19.00 5.10
C VAL A 247 14.42 -19.85 4.23
N TRP A 248 14.67 -21.15 4.14
CA TRP A 248 13.84 -22.07 3.37
C TRP A 248 12.40 -22.17 3.89
N THR A 249 12.22 -22.19 5.21
CA THR A 249 10.91 -22.15 5.86
C THR A 249 10.13 -20.91 5.42
N VAL A 250 10.77 -19.73 5.43
CA VAL A 250 10.12 -18.48 5.00
C VAL A 250 9.78 -18.50 3.51
N ILE A 251 10.66 -19.05 2.66
CA ILE A 251 10.36 -19.22 1.22
C ILE A 251 9.15 -20.14 1.04
N SER A 252 9.09 -21.25 1.79
CA SER A 252 7.97 -22.20 1.72
C SER A 252 6.64 -21.56 2.16
N GLN A 253 6.64 -20.77 3.23
CA GLN A 253 5.46 -19.98 3.64
C GLN A 253 5.06 -18.94 2.58
N CYS A 254 6.04 -18.37 1.89
CA CYS A 254 5.78 -17.47 0.77
C CYS A 254 5.12 -18.22 -0.39
N VAL A 255 5.63 -19.40 -0.76
CA VAL A 255 5.03 -20.29 -1.78
C VAL A 255 3.57 -20.57 -1.47
N GLU A 256 3.26 -21.03 -0.25
CA GLU A 256 1.88 -21.28 0.20
C GLU A 256 1.00 -20.03 0.08
N THR A 257 1.54 -18.86 0.40
CA THR A 257 0.82 -17.59 0.29
C THR A 257 0.51 -17.25 -1.17
N LEU A 258 1.48 -17.38 -2.07
CA LEU A 258 1.32 -17.08 -3.49
C LEU A 258 0.37 -18.05 -4.18
N GLN A 259 0.40 -19.34 -3.82
CA GLN A 259 -0.46 -20.38 -4.39
C GLN A 259 -1.95 -20.23 -4.06
N LYS A 260 -2.32 -19.43 -3.06
CA LYS A 260 -3.74 -19.10 -2.76
C LYS A 260 -4.41 -18.33 -3.92
N GLU A 261 -3.62 -17.54 -4.65
CA GLU A 261 -4.09 -16.73 -5.78
C GLU A 261 -3.15 -16.87 -6.99
N PRO A 262 -3.20 -18.00 -7.70
CA PRO A 262 -2.33 -18.23 -8.84
C PRO A 262 -2.79 -17.42 -10.07
N PRO A 263 -1.90 -17.14 -11.06
CA PRO A 263 -2.19 -16.22 -12.18
C PRO A 263 -3.43 -16.56 -13.00
N GLU A 264 -3.80 -17.84 -13.08
CA GLU A 264 -4.98 -18.33 -13.81
C GLU A 264 -6.28 -17.76 -13.23
N ARG A 265 -6.28 -17.37 -11.94
CA ARG A 265 -7.44 -16.73 -11.31
C ARG A 265 -7.70 -15.33 -11.84
N PHE A 266 -6.71 -14.65 -12.43
CA PHE A 266 -6.89 -13.28 -12.94
C PHE A 266 -8.10 -13.17 -13.86
N GLU A 267 -8.23 -14.07 -14.83
CA GLU A 267 -9.35 -14.07 -15.77
C GLU A 267 -10.68 -14.49 -15.12
N ASN A 268 -10.62 -15.37 -14.12
CA ASN A 268 -11.80 -15.89 -13.42
C ASN A 268 -12.53 -14.80 -12.62
N TYR A 269 -11.83 -13.77 -12.13
CA TYR A 269 -12.46 -12.68 -11.36
C TYR A 269 -13.53 -11.90 -12.15
N TYR A 270 -13.48 -11.89 -13.48
CA TYR A 270 -14.43 -11.15 -14.31
C TYR A 270 -15.10 -11.96 -15.41
N ARG A 271 -14.54 -13.11 -15.82
CA ARG A 271 -15.19 -14.01 -16.80
C ARG A 271 -16.09 -15.06 -16.15
N SER A 272 -15.80 -15.46 -14.90
CA SER A 272 -16.56 -16.53 -14.26
C SER A 272 -17.85 -16.01 -13.62
N PRO A 273 -19.02 -16.62 -13.93
CA PRO A 273 -20.29 -16.24 -13.31
C PRO A 273 -20.32 -16.51 -11.80
N GLU A 274 -19.49 -17.43 -11.30
CA GLU A 274 -19.31 -17.74 -9.87
C GLU A 274 -18.78 -16.53 -9.10
N CYS A 275 -17.73 -15.87 -9.61
CA CYS A 275 -17.18 -14.68 -8.96
C CYS A 275 -18.22 -13.55 -8.91
N SER A 276 -18.97 -13.35 -10.00
CA SER A 276 -20.07 -12.37 -10.03
C SER A 276 -21.16 -12.68 -9.01
N LYS A 277 -21.55 -13.97 -8.88
CA LYS A 277 -22.55 -14.42 -7.88
C LYS A 277 -22.05 -14.21 -6.45
N ALA A 278 -20.77 -14.46 -6.17
CA ALA A 278 -20.17 -14.25 -4.85
C ALA A 278 -20.03 -12.75 -4.50
N MET A 279 -19.69 -11.90 -5.48
CA MET A 279 -19.41 -10.48 -5.24
C MET A 279 -20.66 -9.59 -5.20
N LYS A 280 -21.71 -9.92 -5.97
CA LYS A 280 -22.99 -9.20 -5.98
C LYS A 280 -23.61 -8.97 -4.59
N PRO A 281 -23.72 -9.96 -3.68
CA PRO A 281 -24.27 -9.73 -2.35
C PRO A 281 -23.38 -8.80 -1.52
N LEU A 282 -22.05 -8.93 -1.59
CA LEU A 282 -21.11 -8.05 -0.88
C LEU A 282 -21.20 -6.61 -1.37
N ILE A 283 -21.28 -6.39 -2.69
CA ILE A 283 -21.45 -5.04 -3.26
C ILE A 283 -22.81 -4.45 -2.83
N ARG A 284 -23.88 -5.24 -2.79
CA ARG A 284 -25.20 -4.79 -2.32
C ARG A 284 -25.17 -4.45 -0.83
N LYS A 285 -24.51 -5.27 -0.01
CA LYS A 285 -24.32 -5.03 1.43
C LYS A 285 -23.52 -3.76 1.65
N LEU A 286 -22.38 -3.62 0.98
CA LEU A 286 -21.55 -2.42 0.99
C LEU A 286 -22.37 -1.17 0.67
N LYS A 287 -23.19 -1.17 -0.39
CA LYS A 287 -24.04 -0.02 -0.75
C LYS A 287 -24.99 0.43 0.37
N LYS A 288 -25.42 -0.48 1.24
CA LYS A 288 -26.35 -0.18 2.35
C LYS A 288 -25.63 0.30 3.62
N CYS A 289 -24.37 -0.06 3.82
CA CYS A 289 -23.62 0.21 5.05
C CYS A 289 -22.46 1.20 4.88
N ARG A 290 -22.44 2.00 3.79
CA ARG A 290 -21.39 3.00 3.56
C ARG A 290 -21.52 4.20 4.49
N ASP A 291 -20.39 4.86 4.74
CA ASP A 291 -20.33 6.18 5.36
C ASP A 291 -20.95 7.23 4.44
N PRO A 292 -22.10 7.85 4.80
CA PRO A 292 -22.84 8.75 3.91
C PRO A 292 -22.04 10.01 3.53
N ASP A 293 -21.17 10.50 4.41
CA ASP A 293 -20.46 11.77 4.20
C ASP A 293 -19.17 11.59 3.39
N ARG A 294 -18.67 10.35 3.29
CA ARG A 294 -17.40 10.01 2.63
C ARG A 294 -17.58 9.21 1.35
N VAL A 295 -18.82 8.97 0.92
CA VAL A 295 -19.11 8.38 -0.40
C VAL A 295 -18.72 9.34 -1.53
N ASP A 296 -18.99 10.63 -1.37
CA ASP A 296 -18.63 11.66 -2.36
C ASP A 296 -17.31 12.34 -1.99
N LEU A 297 -16.24 11.88 -2.62
CA LEU A 297 -14.89 12.39 -2.38
C LEU A 297 -14.73 13.82 -2.88
N VAL A 298 -15.44 14.21 -3.94
CA VAL A 298 -15.39 15.57 -4.50
C VAL A 298 -16.03 16.55 -3.52
N ALA A 299 -17.22 16.21 -3.01
CA ALA A 299 -17.89 16.99 -1.96
C ALA A 299 -17.02 17.08 -0.69
N LEU A 300 -16.39 15.97 -0.27
CA LEU A 300 -15.49 15.95 0.87
C LEU A 300 -14.28 16.89 0.67
N GLN A 301 -13.67 16.87 -0.52
CA GLN A 301 -12.55 17.75 -0.83
C GLN A 301 -12.98 19.23 -0.86
N ARG A 302 -14.14 19.52 -1.45
CA ARG A 302 -14.70 20.88 -1.51
C ARG A 302 -14.97 21.43 -0.10
N ALA A 303 -15.65 20.66 0.75
CA ALA A 303 -15.92 21.05 2.13
C ALA A 303 -14.63 21.33 2.92
N ARG A 304 -13.59 20.51 2.75
CA ARG A 304 -12.27 20.74 3.37
C ARG A 304 -11.60 22.02 2.87
N LYS A 305 -11.68 22.32 1.57
CA LYS A 305 -11.16 23.57 1.00
C LYS A 305 -11.89 24.80 1.57
N GLU A 306 -13.22 24.74 1.63
CA GLU A 306 -14.05 25.81 2.20
C GLU A 306 -13.74 26.04 3.69
N GLN A 307 -13.60 24.96 4.48
CA GLN A 307 -13.16 25.06 5.88
C GLN A 307 -11.74 25.64 6.03
N GLY A 308 -10.82 25.29 5.13
CA GLY A 308 -9.46 25.83 5.14
C GLY A 308 -9.37 27.31 4.72
N MET A 309 -10.34 27.80 3.95
CA MET A 309 -10.45 29.22 3.55
C MET A 309 -11.15 30.08 4.61
N GLN A 310 -11.98 29.48 5.48
CA GLN A 310 -12.53 30.18 6.62
C GLN A 310 -11.42 30.45 7.65
N LYS A 311 -10.96 31.71 7.73
CA LYS A 311 -10.10 32.16 8.84
C LYS A 311 -10.81 31.84 10.17
N PRO A 312 -10.07 31.38 11.20
CA PRO A 312 -10.66 31.19 12.51
C PRO A 312 -11.33 32.50 12.93
N LYS A 313 -12.61 32.44 13.35
CA LYS A 313 -13.29 33.61 13.91
C LYS A 313 -12.41 34.17 15.04
N PRO A 314 -12.07 35.47 15.04
CA PRO A 314 -11.35 36.05 16.17
C PRO A 314 -12.23 35.83 17.41
N LYS A 315 -11.68 35.14 18.41
CA LYS A 315 -12.27 35.15 19.76
C LYS A 315 -12.40 36.62 20.20
N PRO A 316 -13.48 37.01 20.91
CA PRO A 316 -13.58 38.36 21.45
C PRO A 316 -12.33 38.64 22.28
N ALA A 317 -11.66 39.76 21.98
CA ALA A 317 -10.40 40.14 22.58
C ALA A 317 -10.52 40.25 24.11
N ALA A 318 -9.96 39.27 24.82
CA ALA A 318 -9.48 39.48 26.18
C ALA A 318 -8.01 39.90 26.07
N LYS A 319 -7.78 41.21 26.21
CA LYS A 319 -6.49 41.92 26.42
C LYS A 319 -5.24 41.36 25.68
N ALA A 320 -4.89 42.04 24.60
CA ALA A 320 -3.55 42.13 24.01
C ALA A 320 -2.48 42.52 25.06
N ASP A 321 -1.18 42.33 24.90
CA ASP A 321 -0.32 41.57 23.98
C ASP A 321 1.10 41.75 24.56
N GLY A 322 1.97 40.75 24.40
CA GLY A 322 3.42 40.90 24.54
C GLY A 322 4.05 40.23 25.76
N ASP A 323 4.26 38.90 25.70
CA ASP A 323 5.40 38.25 26.37
C ASP A 323 5.62 36.75 26.06
N VAL A 324 4.90 36.13 25.11
CA VAL A 324 4.99 34.67 24.90
C VAL A 324 5.70 34.24 23.61
N PHE A 325 5.92 35.14 22.66
CA PHE A 325 6.83 34.90 21.53
C PHE A 325 7.80 36.07 21.43
N GLY A 326 9.06 35.78 21.73
CA GLY A 326 10.13 36.76 21.86
C GLY A 326 10.20 37.75 20.69
N SER A 327 10.49 39.00 21.06
CA SER A 327 10.79 40.11 20.17
C SER A 327 11.65 39.69 18.97
N ALA A 328 11.34 40.24 17.80
CA ALA A 328 12.12 40.07 16.58
C ALA A 328 13.62 40.27 16.86
N LEU A 329 14.39 39.20 16.70
CA LEU A 329 15.84 39.20 16.91
C LEU A 329 16.51 40.14 15.92
N SER A 330 17.37 41.03 16.44
CA SER A 330 18.16 41.94 15.62
C SER A 330 19.22 41.18 14.83
N GLU A 331 19.75 41.77 13.74
CA GLU A 331 20.80 41.13 12.93
C GLU A 331 22.05 40.74 13.74
N LYS A 332 22.35 41.46 14.83
CA LYS A 332 23.47 41.14 15.72
C LYS A 332 23.28 39.81 16.47
N ASP A 333 22.04 39.41 16.74
CA ASP A 333 21.73 38.16 17.44
C ASP A 333 21.81 36.93 16.53
N ARG A 334 21.62 37.13 15.22
CA ARG A 334 21.76 36.07 14.20
C ARG A 334 23.23 35.67 14.01
N GLU A 335 24.16 36.60 14.18
CA GLU A 335 25.59 36.38 13.99
C GLU A 335 26.23 35.62 15.18
N ALA A 336 25.75 35.88 16.41
CA ALA A 336 26.16 35.12 17.61
C ALA A 336 25.69 33.65 17.57
N LYS A 337 24.50 33.37 17.02
CA LYS A 337 24.00 31.99 16.86
C LYS A 337 24.73 31.21 15.77
N ARG A 338 25.18 31.85 14.68
CA ARG A 338 26.00 31.19 13.65
C ARG A 338 27.34 30.69 14.20
N ARG A 339 27.95 31.39 15.16
CA ARG A 339 29.19 30.94 15.81
C ARG A 339 28.99 29.75 16.75
N ARG A 340 27.84 29.65 17.44
CA ARG A 340 27.54 28.53 18.36
C ARG A 340 27.20 27.20 17.67
N VAL A 341 26.71 27.21 16.43
CA VAL A 341 26.36 25.97 15.70
C VAL A 341 27.60 25.21 15.20
N VAL A 342 28.76 25.88 15.12
CA VAL A 342 30.02 25.25 14.69
C VAL A 342 30.69 24.45 15.81
N GLU A 343 30.43 24.77 17.10
CA GLU A 343 31.11 24.12 18.23
C GLU A 343 30.39 22.91 18.84
N ASN A 344 29.07 22.76 18.66
CA ASN A 344 28.28 21.69 19.32
C ASN A 344 28.06 20.42 18.47
N GLY A 345 28.98 20.10 17.56
CA GLY A 345 28.96 18.89 16.72
C GLY A 345 29.18 17.54 17.46
N LYS A 346 28.98 17.44 18.77
CA LYS A 346 29.07 16.18 19.52
C LYS A 346 27.98 16.09 20.59
N GLY A 347 27.02 15.19 20.36
CA GLY A 347 26.08 14.69 21.36
C GLY A 347 24.64 15.16 21.16
N VAL A 348 23.85 14.41 20.37
CA VAL A 348 22.38 14.58 20.31
C VAL A 348 21.73 13.47 21.13
N SER A 349 21.19 13.85 22.29
CA SER A 349 20.25 13.06 23.07
C SER A 349 18.84 13.16 22.48
N GLN A 350 18.17 12.01 22.40
CA GLN A 350 16.78 11.84 21.97
C GLN A 350 15.81 12.49 22.95
N SER A 351 14.97 13.43 22.48
CA SER A 351 13.57 13.62 22.92
C SER A 351 12.99 14.89 22.30
N ASN A 352 12.33 14.75 21.15
CA ASN A 352 11.19 15.54 20.68
C ASN A 352 10.90 15.20 19.21
N ASP A 353 10.23 14.06 19.00
CA ASP A 353 9.61 13.76 17.71
C ASP A 353 8.15 14.29 17.73
N PRO A 354 7.81 15.26 16.87
CA PRO A 354 6.45 15.81 16.79
C PRO A 354 5.43 14.86 16.12
N PHE A 355 5.83 13.65 15.71
CA PHE A 355 4.96 12.69 15.01
C PHE A 355 4.55 11.45 15.82
N GLY A 356 4.70 11.49 17.15
CA GLY A 356 4.19 10.44 18.03
C GLY A 356 5.10 9.20 18.07
N GLY A 357 5.17 8.58 19.26
CA GLY A 357 6.05 7.44 19.53
C GLY A 357 5.68 6.18 18.73
N ALA A 358 6.66 5.30 18.57
CA ALA A 358 6.50 4.01 17.93
C ALA A 358 5.46 3.14 18.67
N LEU A 359 4.57 2.50 17.90
CA LEU A 359 3.66 1.45 18.35
C LEU A 359 4.39 0.12 18.53
#